data_AF-A0A6B3CWV0-F1
#
_entry.id   AF-A0A6B3CWV0-F1
#
_cell.length_a   1.000
_cell.length_b   1.000
_cell.length_c   1.000
_cell.angle_alpha   90.00
_cell.angle_beta   90.00
_cell.angle_gamma   90.00
#
_symmetry.space_group_name_H-M   'P 1'
#
loop_
_entity.id
_entity.type
_entity.pdbx_description
1 polymer ?
#
loop_
_entity_poly.entity_id
_entity_poly.type
_entity_poly.pdbx_seq_one_letter_code
_entity_poly.pdbx_strand_id
1 'polypeptide(L)' 'LDALAAADTVIVPGVAETAGEVPPALVDALLRAHARGARLVSICSGAFALAETGLLDGRRATTHWRYARALAERHP' A
#
# COMPACT_ATOMS: atom_id res chain seq x y z
N LEU A 1 -4.70 -1.54 -14.70
CA LEU A 1 -4.53 -2.17 -13.35
C LEU A 1 -5.40 -3.42 -13.23
N ASP A 2 -5.73 -4.07 -14.35
CA ASP A 2 -6.88 -4.97 -14.43
C ASP A 2 -6.59 -6.32 -13.78
N ALA A 3 -5.32 -6.73 -13.75
CA ALA A 3 -4.88 -7.91 -13.02
C ALA A 3 -5.21 -7.84 -11.51
N LEU A 4 -5.20 -6.64 -10.90
CA LEU A 4 -5.58 -6.47 -9.49
C LEU A 4 -7.07 -6.74 -9.27
N ALA A 5 -7.90 -6.63 -10.32
CA ALA A 5 -9.33 -6.89 -10.23
C ALA A 5 -9.68 -8.39 -10.17
N ALA A 6 -8.73 -9.28 -10.45
CA ALA A 6 -8.94 -10.73 -10.39
C ALA A 6 -8.01 -11.45 -9.39
N ALA A 7 -6.91 -10.82 -8.97
CA ALA A 7 -5.95 -11.45 -8.07
C ALA A 7 -6.52 -11.70 -6.66
N ASP A 8 -6.26 -12.89 -6.11
CA ASP A 8 -6.56 -13.26 -4.72
C ASP A 8 -5.52 -12.71 -3.72
N THR A 9 -4.30 -12.48 -4.17
CA THR A 9 -3.24 -11.82 -3.39
C THR A 9 -2.55 -10.77 -4.25
N VAL A 10 -2.46 -9.56 -3.74
CA VAL A 10 -1.76 -8.44 -4.39
C VAL A 10 -0.55 -8.08 -3.53
N ILE A 11 0.63 -8.12 -4.15
CA ILE A 11 1.89 -7.76 -3.51
C ILE A 11 2.34 -6.42 -4.09
N VAL A 12 2.58 -5.44 -3.23
CA VAL A 12 3.17 -4.14 -3.60
C VAL A 12 4.64 -4.14 -3.14
N PRO A 13 5.60 -4.42 -4.03
CA PRO A 13 7.00 -4.62 -3.64
C PRO A 13 7.74 -3.31 -3.35
N GLY A 14 7.26 -2.19 -3.88
CA GLY A 14 7.90 -0.88 -3.78
C GLY A 14 7.11 0.18 -4.53
N VAL A 15 7.26 1.43 -4.10
CA VAL A 15 6.88 2.62 -4.88
C VAL A 15 8.10 3.51 -5.09
N ALA A 16 8.11 4.27 -6.18
CA ALA A 16 9.20 5.17 -6.50
C ALA A 16 9.26 6.32 -5.50
N GLU A 17 10.46 6.57 -4.94
CA GLU A 17 10.68 7.64 -3.95
C GLU A 17 10.45 9.05 -4.53
N THR A 18 10.65 9.21 -5.84
CA THR A 18 10.52 10.50 -6.56
C THR A 18 9.09 10.84 -6.99
N ALA A 19 8.14 9.93 -6.79
CA ALA A 19 6.79 10.08 -7.36
C ALA A 19 5.90 11.10 -6.60
N GLY A 20 6.34 11.64 -5.47
CA GLY A 20 5.62 12.68 -4.72
C GLY A 20 4.37 12.17 -3.99
N GLU A 21 3.53 11.37 -4.65
CA GLU A 21 2.31 10.76 -4.13
C GLU A 21 2.02 9.45 -4.87
N VAL A 22 1.41 8.48 -4.18
CA VAL A 22 0.96 7.23 -4.81
C VAL A 22 -0.20 7.55 -5.75
N PRO A 23 -0.20 7.11 -7.02
CA PRO A 23 -1.27 7.44 -7.95
C PRO A 23 -2.66 7.04 -7.39
N PRO A 24 -3.66 7.94 -7.40
CA PRO A 24 -4.99 7.64 -6.86
C PRO A 24 -5.62 6.38 -7.47
N ALA A 25 -5.39 6.14 -8.77
CA ALA A 25 -5.87 4.95 -9.46
C ALA A 25 -5.31 3.64 -8.87
N LEU A 26 -4.10 3.66 -8.32
CA LEU A 26 -3.51 2.51 -7.62
C LEU A 26 -4.19 2.30 -6.26
N VAL A 27 -4.39 3.37 -5.48
CA VAL A 27 -5.11 3.33 -4.21
C VAL A 27 -6.52 2.75 -4.40
N ASP A 28 -7.26 3.27 -5.38
CA ASP A 28 -8.58 2.78 -5.75
C ASP A 28 -8.58 1.30 -6.16
N ALA A 29 -7.58 0.86 -6.92
CA ALA A 29 -7.46 -0.54 -7.32
C ALA A 29 -7.18 -1.47 -6.12
N LEU A 30 -6.35 -1.03 -5.17
CA LEU A 30 -6.06 -1.75 -3.94
C LEU A 30 -7.30 -1.85 -3.05
N LEU A 31 -8.05 -0.75 -2.89
CA LEU A 31 -9.31 -0.73 -2.15
C LEU A 31 -10.34 -1.69 -2.77
N ARG A 32 -10.51 -1.67 -4.10
CA ARG A 32 -11.40 -2.62 -4.80
C ARG A 32 -10.98 -4.07 -4.63
N ALA A 33 -9.67 -4.36 -4.68
CA ALA A 33 -9.16 -5.70 -4.44
C ALA A 33 -9.44 -6.16 -3.00
N HIS A 34 -9.20 -5.29 -2.01
CA HIS A 34 -9.49 -5.58 -0.62
C HIS A 34 -10.99 -5.80 -0.35
N ALA A 35 -11.86 -4.96 -0.91
CA ALA A 35 -13.31 -5.08 -0.77
C ALA A 35 -13.86 -6.40 -1.34
N ARG A 36 -13.20 -6.98 -2.36
CA ARG A 36 -13.51 -8.31 -2.89
C ARG A 36 -13.00 -9.46 -2.00
N GLY A 37 -12.16 -9.16 -1.01
CA GLY A 37 -11.55 -10.15 -0.11
C GLY A 37 -10.13 -10.56 -0.50
N ALA A 38 -9.50 -9.88 -1.47
CA ALA A 38 -8.10 -10.16 -1.81
C ALA A 38 -7.17 -9.79 -0.65
N ARG A 39 -6.13 -10.60 -0.44
CA ARG A 39 -5.08 -10.31 0.53
C ARG A 39 -4.11 -9.28 -0.03
N LEU A 40 -3.92 -8.18 0.70
CA LEU A 40 -2.91 -7.17 0.36
C LEU A 40 -1.65 -7.39 1.18
N VAL A 41 -0.50 -7.32 0.51
CA VAL A 41 0.83 -7.44 1.13
C VAL A 41 1.72 -6.33 0.57
N SER A 42 2.52 -5.71 1.41
CA SER A 42 3.57 -4.78 0.98
C SER A 42 4.95 -5.27 1.41
N ILE A 43 5.96 -4.83 0.66
CA ILE A 43 7.37 -5.01 0.98
C ILE A 43 8.07 -3.67 0.77
N CYS A 44 9.10 -3.39 1.57
CA CYS A 44 9.93 -2.20 1.43
C CYS A 44 9.09 -0.90 1.42
N SER A 45 9.32 0.00 0.46
CA SER A 45 8.54 1.24 0.28
C SER A 45 7.10 1.00 -0.18
N GLY A 46 6.72 -0.22 -0.59
CA GLY A 46 5.36 -0.55 -0.97
C GLY A 46 4.34 -0.36 0.17
N ALA A 47 4.81 -0.27 1.42
CA ALA A 47 3.97 0.03 2.57
C ALA A 47 3.27 1.39 2.46
N PHE A 48 3.88 2.39 1.81
CA PHE A 48 3.23 3.68 1.59
C PHE A 48 1.97 3.53 0.72
N ALA A 49 2.00 2.71 -0.34
CA ALA A 49 0.81 2.48 -1.16
C ALA A 49 -0.35 1.84 -0.38
N LEU A 50 -0.06 0.98 0.59
CA LEU A 50 -1.10 0.45 1.48
C LEU A 50 -1.54 1.47 2.55
N ALA A 51 -0.61 2.29 3.06
CA ALA A 51 -0.95 3.34 4.02
C ALA A 51 -1.89 4.40 3.42
N GLU A 52 -1.67 4.79 2.16
CA GLU A 52 -2.55 5.72 1.42
C GLU A 52 -3.99 5.19 1.23
N THR A 53 -4.24 3.90 1.46
CA THR A 53 -5.62 3.34 1.44
C THR A 53 -6.38 3.55 2.76
N GLY A 54 -5.70 3.93 3.84
CA GLY A 54 -6.26 3.96 5.21
C GLY A 54 -6.52 2.57 5.82
N LEU A 55 -6.27 1.47 5.09
CA LEU A 55 -6.51 0.11 5.61
C LEU A 55 -5.55 -0.30 6.74
N LEU A 56 -4.49 0.48 6.96
CA LEU A 56 -3.52 0.27 8.03
C LEU A 56 -3.85 1.06 9.30
N ASP A 57 -4.88 1.91 9.28
CA ASP A 57 -5.22 2.78 10.40
C ASP A 57 -5.60 1.95 11.64
N GLY A 58 -4.96 2.26 12.77
CA GLY A 58 -5.13 1.50 14.01
C GLY A 58 -4.55 0.07 13.97
N ARG A 59 -3.75 -0.28 12.95
CA ARG A 59 -3.12 -1.60 12.79
C ARG A 59 -1.61 -1.49 12.98
N ARG A 60 -0.99 -2.60 13.39
CA ARG A 60 0.47 -2.73 13.37
C ARG A 60 0.93 -3.01 11.93
N ALA A 61 1.79 -2.16 11.40
CA ALA A 61 2.42 -2.32 10.09
C ALA A 61 3.95 -2.25 10.20
N THR A 62 4.65 -2.69 9.15
CA THR A 62 6.10 -2.57 9.02
C THR A 62 6.49 -2.18 7.60
N THR A 63 7.71 -1.70 7.43
CA THR A 63 8.31 -1.31 6.15
C THR A 63 9.83 -1.51 6.25
N HIS A 64 10.57 -1.19 5.19
CA HIS A 64 12.02 -1.18 5.27
C HIS A 64 12.48 -0.17 6.35
N TRP A 65 13.50 -0.53 7.14
CA TRP A 65 13.97 0.24 8.29
C TRP A 65 14.28 1.72 7.95
N ARG A 66 14.80 1.96 6.73
CA ARG A 66 15.08 3.32 6.21
C ARG A 66 13.83 4.21 6.15
N TYR A 67 12.65 3.64 5.94
CA TYR A 67 11.41 4.40 5.76
C TYR A 67 10.46 4.32 6.96
N ALA A 68 10.79 3.54 8.00
CA ALA A 68 9.88 3.33 9.13
C ALA A 68 9.45 4.64 9.79
N ARG A 69 10.40 5.57 9.99
CA ARG A 69 10.12 6.89 10.54
C ARG A 69 9.21 7.72 9.63
N ALA A 70 9.54 7.79 8.34
CA ALA A 70 8.77 8.57 7.37
C ALA A 70 7.35 8.04 7.18
N LEU A 71 7.15 6.71 7.26
CA LEU A 71 5.83 6.09 7.21
C LEU A 71 4.98 6.52 8.42
N ALA A 72 5.54 6.45 9.63
CA ALA A 72 4.83 6.84 10.86
C ALA A 72 4.54 8.34 10.95
N GLU A 73 5.42 9.20 10.42
CA GLU A 73 5.20 10.65 10.39
C GLU A 73 4.09 11.06 9.40
N ARG A 74 3.96 10.35 8.27
CA ARG A 74 2.96 10.64 7.24
C ARG A 74 1.61 9.97 7.47
N HIS A 75 1.59 8.81 8.12
CA HIS A 75 0.40 7.99 8.36
C HIS A 75 0.40 7.52 9.84
N PRO A 76 0.04 8.41 10.77
CA PRO A 76 0.06 8.14 12.21
C PRO A 76 -1.04 7.16 12.68
#